data_AF-A0A9P9XCJ4-F1
#
_entry.id   AF-A0A9P9XCJ4-F1
#
_cell.length_a   1.000
_cell.length_b   1.000
_cell.length_c   1.000
_cell.angle_alpha   90.00
_cell.angle_beta   90.00
_cell.angle_gamma   90.00
#
_symmetry.space_group_name_H-M   'P 1'
#
loop_
_entity.id
_entity.type
_entity.pdbx_description
1 polymer ?
#
loop_
_entity_poly.entity_id
_entity_poly.type
_entity_poly.pdbx_seq_one_letter_code
_entity_poly.pdbx_strand_id
1 'polypeptide(L)'
;MKFTTPIVFLAAGVIATPTPELCARELSQVNTIMTTVLNGIQSLDGSICAYAGGDGKDLEDASSTMLTTIRTATYNAVAMLALTMDEAIAFQPLSDELNAAGDKLLVDLSDKVPSFAQAGICDSTLSWVAQIGGNVHTLMTSISTKFPAGGKGGDEITHFDGIFQEMQDKLSTCATAGKGSSGSSGSSSGTGTGNDNKGVGTATKAVTAATATASVTAHTNGTRGASPTATTVVTAGAALMTFSDAGLAAAIFALLL
;
A
#
# COMPACT_ATOMS: atom_id res chain seq x y z
N MET A 1 8.55 19.70 64.52
CA MET A 1 8.14 20.19 63.19
C MET A 1 9.22 19.77 62.21
N LYS A 2 8.97 18.75 61.39
CA LYS A 2 9.92 18.24 60.38
C LYS A 2 9.40 18.71 59.01
N PHE A 3 10.13 19.63 58.39
CA PHE A 3 9.85 20.10 57.03
C PHE A 3 10.58 19.18 56.06
N THR A 4 9.81 18.48 55.22
CA THR A 4 10.32 17.65 54.14
C THR A 4 10.24 18.48 52.86
N THR A 5 11.39 18.92 52.35
CA THR A 5 11.51 19.72 51.13
C THR A 5 11.42 18.81 49.89
N PRO A 6 10.56 19.08 48.90
CA PRO A 6 10.59 18.36 47.64
C PRO A 6 11.75 18.86 46.76
N ILE A 7 12.62 17.92 46.35
CA ILE A 7 13.64 18.14 45.33
C ILE A 7 12.93 18.16 43.97
N VAL A 8 12.85 19.33 43.35
CA VAL A 8 12.41 19.48 41.96
C VAL A 8 13.59 19.16 41.05
N PHE A 9 13.59 17.98 40.41
CA PHE A 9 14.48 17.67 39.30
C PHE A 9 13.97 18.38 38.04
N LEU A 10 14.58 19.52 37.70
CA LEU A 10 14.51 20.09 36.36
C LEU A 10 15.40 19.23 35.44
N ALA A 11 14.78 18.24 34.79
CA ALA A 11 15.38 17.58 33.65
C ALA A 11 15.50 18.62 32.52
N ALA A 12 16.68 19.21 32.37
CA ALA A 12 17.04 19.97 31.19
C ALA A 12 17.12 18.99 30.00
N GLY A 13 15.96 18.70 29.39
CA GLY A 13 15.91 18.05 28.09
C GLY A 13 16.56 18.99 27.08
N VAL A 14 17.73 18.61 26.58
CA VAL A 14 18.31 19.24 25.41
C VAL A 14 17.36 18.96 24.25
N ILE A 15 16.44 19.89 24.00
CA ILE A 15 15.76 19.99 22.71
C ILE A 15 16.86 20.36 21.72
N ALA A 16 17.51 19.35 21.14
CA ALA A 16 18.34 19.53 19.98
C ALA A 16 17.43 20.11 18.90
N THR A 17 17.47 21.43 18.72
CA THR A 17 16.86 22.08 17.58
C THR A 17 17.45 21.43 16.35
N PRO A 18 16.63 20.76 15.51
CA PRO A 18 17.14 20.10 14.32
C PRO A 18 17.91 21.12 13.51
N THR A 19 19.18 20.82 13.22
CA THR A 19 20.01 21.69 12.39
C THR A 19 19.40 21.73 10.98
N PRO A 20 19.45 22.87 10.27
CA PRO A 20 18.85 23.01 8.93
C PRO A 20 19.25 21.91 7.93
N GLU A 21 20.46 21.36 8.09
CA GLU A 21 21.00 20.27 7.28
C GLU A 21 20.28 18.91 7.50
N LEU A 22 19.77 18.66 8.71
CA LEU A 22 18.95 17.49 9.02
C LEU A 22 17.55 17.63 8.45
N CYS A 23 16.98 18.84 8.47
CA CYS A 23 15.67 19.13 7.89
C CYS A 23 15.63 18.84 6.37
N ALA A 24 16.57 19.42 5.61
CA ALA A 24 16.64 19.19 4.15
C ALA A 24 16.81 17.71 3.76
N ARG A 25 17.42 16.89 4.64
CA ARG A 25 17.63 15.47 4.41
C ARG A 25 16.33 14.65 4.50
N GLU A 26 15.48 14.93 5.49
CA GLU A 26 14.27 14.14 5.71
C GLU A 26 13.19 14.45 4.65
N LEU A 27 13.08 15.69 4.18
CA LEU A 27 12.24 16.04 3.01
C LEU A 27 12.65 15.22 1.78
N SER A 28 13.96 15.16 1.50
CA SER A 28 14.46 14.40 0.36
C SER A 28 14.16 12.90 0.50
N GLN A 29 14.24 12.37 1.72
CA GLN A 29 13.92 10.99 2.01
C GLN A 29 12.42 10.69 1.82
N VAL A 30 11.51 11.52 2.37
CA VAL A 30 10.06 11.30 2.18
C VAL A 30 9.66 11.44 0.71
N ASN A 31 10.21 12.42 -0.01
CA ASN A 31 9.95 12.58 -1.44
C ASN A 31 10.43 11.36 -2.23
N THR A 32 11.62 10.84 -1.94
CA THR A 32 12.14 9.65 -2.61
C THR A 32 11.24 8.43 -2.37
N ILE A 33 10.83 8.21 -1.12
CA ILE A 33 9.93 7.12 -0.75
C ILE A 33 8.61 7.23 -1.51
N MET A 34 8.01 8.42 -1.50
CA MET A 34 6.67 8.66 -2.02
C MET A 34 6.62 8.72 -3.55
N THR A 35 7.65 9.25 -4.21
CA THR A 35 7.80 9.15 -5.67
C THR A 35 7.97 7.69 -6.10
N THR A 36 8.66 6.86 -5.31
CA THR A 36 8.78 5.42 -5.62
C THR A 36 7.40 4.73 -5.55
N VAL A 37 6.59 5.08 -4.56
CA VAL A 37 5.21 4.57 -4.43
C VAL A 37 4.34 5.06 -5.59
N LEU A 38 4.42 6.35 -5.94
CA LEU A 38 3.70 6.93 -7.09
C LEU A 38 4.00 6.18 -8.38
N ASN A 39 5.27 5.93 -8.68
CA ASN A 39 5.69 5.17 -9.86
C ASN A 39 5.15 3.73 -9.81
N GLY A 40 5.10 3.12 -8.62
CA GLY A 40 4.50 1.81 -8.41
C GLY A 40 3.01 1.79 -8.71
N ILE A 41 2.26 2.79 -8.23
CA ILE A 41 0.82 2.98 -8.52
C ILE A 41 0.63 3.09 -10.04
N GLN A 42 1.34 4.01 -10.69
CA GLN A 42 1.24 4.25 -12.13
C GLN A 42 1.62 3.02 -12.97
N SER A 43 2.61 2.25 -12.53
CA SER A 43 2.98 1.01 -13.21
C SER A 43 1.90 -0.06 -13.09
N LEU A 44 1.31 -0.24 -11.91
CA LEU A 44 0.23 -1.19 -11.70
C LEU A 44 -1.03 -0.78 -12.47
N ASP A 45 -1.37 0.50 -12.43
CA ASP A 45 -2.44 1.12 -13.22
C ASP A 45 -2.27 0.85 -14.72
N GLY A 46 -1.07 1.10 -15.25
CA GLY A 46 -0.73 0.77 -16.63
C GLY A 46 -0.95 -0.71 -16.98
N SER A 47 -0.57 -1.64 -16.09
CA SER A 47 -0.83 -3.07 -16.27
C SER A 47 -2.33 -3.40 -16.26
N ILE A 48 -3.12 -2.76 -15.40
CA ILE A 48 -4.58 -2.91 -15.34
C ILE A 48 -5.23 -2.41 -16.62
N CYS A 49 -4.89 -1.20 -17.08
CA CYS A 49 -5.40 -0.66 -18.34
C CYS A 49 -5.07 -1.58 -19.53
N ALA A 50 -3.83 -2.10 -19.57
CA ALA A 50 -3.34 -2.98 -20.63
C ALA A 50 -3.93 -4.39 -20.60
N TYR A 51 -4.52 -4.82 -19.48
CA TYR A 51 -5.09 -6.15 -19.35
C TYR A 51 -6.25 -6.37 -20.34
N ALA A 52 -6.10 -7.38 -21.20
CA ALA A 52 -7.05 -7.71 -22.26
C ALA A 52 -7.71 -9.09 -22.09
N GLY A 53 -7.56 -9.71 -20.91
CA GLY A 53 -7.97 -11.08 -20.62
C GLY A 53 -6.78 -12.02 -20.44
N GLY A 54 -7.05 -13.28 -20.08
CA GLY A 54 -6.03 -14.30 -19.81
C GLY A 54 -6.01 -14.75 -18.35
N ASP A 55 -4.91 -15.34 -17.91
CA ASP A 55 -4.74 -15.85 -16.54
C ASP A 55 -4.36 -14.76 -15.52
N GLY A 56 -4.07 -13.54 -15.97
CA GLY A 56 -3.72 -12.42 -15.11
C GLY A 56 -2.29 -12.47 -14.55
N LYS A 57 -1.41 -13.32 -15.08
CA LYS A 57 -0.01 -13.46 -14.61
C LYS A 57 0.74 -12.12 -14.52
N ASP A 58 0.61 -11.27 -15.54
CA ASP A 58 1.26 -9.95 -15.59
C ASP A 58 0.70 -8.99 -14.52
N LEU A 59 -0.60 -9.10 -14.22
CA LEU A 59 -1.23 -8.32 -13.14
C LEU A 59 -0.74 -8.77 -11.77
N GLU A 60 -0.63 -10.08 -11.55
CA GLU A 60 -0.07 -10.62 -10.30
C GLU A 60 1.38 -10.18 -10.09
N ASP A 61 2.21 -10.22 -11.14
CA ASP A 61 3.62 -9.80 -11.08
C ASP A 61 3.74 -8.28 -10.83
N ALA A 62 2.92 -7.47 -11.50
CA ALA A 62 2.84 -6.02 -11.26
C ALA A 62 2.39 -5.72 -9.81
N SER A 63 1.40 -6.45 -9.31
CA SER A 63 0.86 -6.29 -7.95
C SER A 63 1.88 -6.70 -6.89
N SER A 64 2.63 -7.78 -7.12
CA SER A 64 3.73 -8.23 -6.26
C SER A 64 4.87 -7.21 -6.21
N THR A 65 5.19 -6.60 -7.36
CA THR A 65 6.15 -5.50 -7.45
C THR A 65 5.68 -4.30 -6.64
N MET A 66 4.42 -3.88 -6.81
CA MET A 66 3.83 -2.79 -6.03
C MET A 66 3.84 -3.08 -4.52
N LEU A 67 3.48 -4.30 -4.12
CA LEU A 67 3.52 -4.72 -2.72
C LEU A 67 4.94 -4.64 -2.13
N THR A 68 5.95 -5.02 -2.90
CA THR A 68 7.36 -4.90 -2.50
C THR A 68 7.78 -3.43 -2.36
N THR A 69 7.34 -2.58 -3.29
CA THR A 69 7.54 -1.12 -3.23
C THR A 69 6.94 -0.53 -1.96
N ILE A 70 5.67 -0.83 -1.66
CA ILE A 70 4.99 -0.30 -0.46
C ILE A 70 5.68 -0.78 0.83
N ARG A 71 6.07 -2.06 0.91
CA ARG A 71 6.78 -2.59 2.09
C ARG A 71 8.13 -1.93 2.30
N THR A 72 8.87 -1.73 1.22
CA THR A 72 10.17 -1.03 1.25
C THR A 72 10.00 0.42 1.67
N ALA A 73 9.01 1.10 1.09
CA ALA A 73 8.62 2.45 1.45
C ALA A 73 8.26 2.56 2.94
N THR A 74 7.48 1.59 3.46
CA THR A 74 7.06 1.54 4.87
C THR A 74 8.26 1.36 5.78
N TYR A 75 9.15 0.42 5.46
CA TYR A 75 10.37 0.20 6.22
C TYR A 75 11.24 1.46 6.29
N ASN A 76 11.40 2.15 5.17
CA ASN A 76 12.17 3.39 5.10
C ASN A 76 11.49 4.53 5.85
N ALA A 77 10.16 4.64 5.77
CA ALA A 77 9.36 5.65 6.45
C ALA A 77 9.46 5.50 7.98
N VAL A 78 9.40 4.28 8.51
CA VAL A 78 9.54 4.05 9.96
C VAL A 78 10.86 4.59 10.50
N ALA A 79 11.94 4.47 9.74
CA ALA A 79 13.29 4.92 10.10
C ALA A 79 13.49 6.44 9.98
N MET A 80 12.54 7.19 9.40
CA MET A 80 12.62 8.64 9.27
C MET A 80 12.47 9.36 10.61
N LEU A 81 13.05 10.55 10.69
CA LEU A 81 12.75 11.50 11.75
C LEU A 81 11.39 12.17 11.49
N ALA A 82 10.88 12.87 12.50
CA ALA A 82 9.69 13.69 12.31
C ALA A 82 9.98 14.86 11.36
N LEU A 83 9.08 15.10 10.43
CA LEU A 83 9.09 16.21 9.52
C LEU A 83 8.75 17.52 10.24
N THR A 84 9.34 18.60 9.75
CA THR A 84 8.96 19.95 10.16
C THR A 84 7.68 20.41 9.46
N MET A 85 7.09 21.52 9.93
CA MET A 85 5.89 22.09 9.29
C MET A 85 6.16 22.53 7.85
N ASP A 86 7.32 23.15 7.59
CA ASP A 86 7.71 23.60 6.25
C ASP A 86 7.89 22.40 5.30
N GLU A 87 8.42 21.29 5.81
CA GLU A 87 8.58 20.06 5.02
C GLU A 87 7.24 19.41 4.70
N ALA A 88 6.33 19.39 5.68
CA ALA A 88 4.98 18.91 5.48
C ALA A 88 4.23 19.73 4.41
N ILE A 89 4.40 21.06 4.40
CA ILE A 89 3.84 21.94 3.38
C ILE A 89 4.47 21.64 2.01
N ALA A 90 5.80 21.48 1.95
CA ALA A 90 6.51 21.18 0.71
C ALA A 90 6.16 19.78 0.14
N PHE A 91 5.66 18.87 0.98
CA PHE A 91 5.20 17.55 0.56
C PHE A 91 3.80 17.56 -0.09
N GLN A 92 2.98 18.59 0.14
CA GLN A 92 1.59 18.64 -0.32
C GLN A 92 1.40 18.32 -1.82
N PRO A 93 2.17 18.90 -2.77
CA PRO A 93 1.99 18.60 -4.19
C PRO A 93 2.18 17.12 -4.54
N LEU A 94 3.16 16.46 -3.92
CA LEU A 94 3.40 15.03 -4.12
C LEU A 94 2.30 14.18 -3.47
N SER A 95 1.74 14.63 -2.35
CA SER A 95 0.57 14.01 -1.73
C SER A 95 -0.64 14.08 -2.66
N ASP A 96 -0.88 15.21 -3.31
CA ASP A 96 -1.98 15.38 -4.26
C ASP A 96 -1.81 14.48 -5.50
N GLU A 97 -0.58 14.36 -6.03
CA GLU A 97 -0.28 13.43 -7.13
C GLU A 97 -0.51 11.97 -6.74
N LEU A 98 -0.12 11.57 -5.52
CA LEU A 98 -0.36 10.23 -4.99
C LEU A 98 -1.86 9.95 -4.84
N ASN A 99 -2.63 10.91 -4.33
CA ASN A 99 -4.09 10.80 -4.21
C ASN A 99 -4.73 10.62 -5.59
N ALA A 100 -4.40 11.50 -6.54
CA ALA A 100 -4.93 11.42 -7.89
C ALA A 100 -4.56 10.11 -8.61
N ALA A 101 -3.33 9.62 -8.44
CA ALA A 101 -2.91 8.34 -9.01
C ALA A 101 -3.62 7.15 -8.34
N GLY A 102 -3.83 7.21 -7.02
CA GLY A 102 -4.59 6.20 -6.28
C GLY A 102 -6.05 6.12 -6.71
N ASP A 103 -6.72 7.27 -6.84
CA ASP A 103 -8.10 7.36 -7.32
C ASP A 103 -8.23 6.81 -8.74
N LYS A 104 -7.32 7.21 -9.63
CA LYS A 104 -7.28 6.71 -11.01
C LYS A 104 -7.12 5.19 -11.04
N LEU A 105 -6.14 4.65 -10.31
CA LEU A 105 -5.91 3.20 -10.21
C LEU A 105 -7.19 2.46 -9.81
N LEU A 106 -7.94 2.98 -8.84
CA LEU A 106 -9.15 2.35 -8.32
C LEU A 106 -10.31 2.44 -9.33
N VAL A 107 -10.43 3.54 -10.07
CA VAL A 107 -11.37 3.66 -11.20
C VAL A 107 -11.05 2.64 -12.29
N ASP A 108 -9.81 2.58 -12.75
CA ASP A 108 -9.38 1.64 -13.80
C ASP A 108 -9.57 0.17 -13.36
N LEU A 109 -9.30 -0.13 -12.09
CA LEU A 109 -9.53 -1.45 -11.51
C LEU A 109 -11.03 -1.80 -11.49
N SER A 110 -11.89 -0.84 -11.11
CA SER A 110 -13.35 -0.99 -11.13
C SER A 110 -13.87 -1.26 -12.56
N ASP A 111 -13.37 -0.51 -13.54
CA ASP A 111 -13.76 -0.65 -14.95
C ASP A 111 -13.33 -1.99 -15.55
N LYS A 112 -12.26 -2.60 -15.02
CA LYS A 112 -11.77 -3.93 -15.45
C LYS A 112 -12.43 -5.11 -14.75
N VAL A 113 -13.28 -4.90 -13.74
CA VAL A 113 -14.01 -5.99 -13.04
C VAL A 113 -14.73 -6.93 -14.01
N PRO A 114 -15.45 -6.46 -15.05
CA PRO A 114 -16.09 -7.36 -16.01
C PRO A 114 -15.09 -8.24 -16.77
N SER A 115 -13.91 -7.71 -17.12
CA SER A 115 -12.84 -8.48 -17.77
C SER A 115 -12.23 -9.51 -16.83
N PHE A 116 -12.08 -9.19 -15.55
CA PHE A 116 -11.64 -10.15 -14.54
C PHE A 116 -12.66 -11.27 -14.31
N ALA A 117 -13.95 -10.93 -14.35
CA ALA A 117 -15.05 -11.89 -14.25
C ALA A 117 -15.02 -12.88 -15.41
N GLN A 118 -14.90 -12.36 -16.64
CA GLN A 118 -14.84 -13.15 -17.86
C GLN A 118 -13.62 -14.10 -17.87
N ALA A 119 -12.50 -13.65 -17.33
CA ALA A 119 -11.27 -14.42 -17.20
C ALA A 119 -11.25 -15.38 -16.00
N GLY A 120 -12.20 -15.25 -15.06
CA GLY A 120 -12.23 -16.07 -13.85
C GLY A 120 -11.13 -15.74 -12.83
N ILE A 121 -10.56 -14.53 -12.86
CA ILE A 121 -9.44 -14.12 -11.99
C ILE A 121 -9.86 -13.22 -10.82
N CYS A 122 -11.15 -13.03 -10.57
CA CYS A 122 -11.62 -12.13 -9.50
C CYS A 122 -11.15 -12.54 -8.09
N ASP A 123 -10.98 -13.83 -7.81
CA ASP A 123 -10.44 -14.31 -6.52
C ASP A 123 -8.97 -13.86 -6.32
N SER A 124 -8.11 -14.02 -7.34
CA SER A 124 -6.71 -13.59 -7.24
C SER A 124 -6.60 -12.06 -7.21
N THR A 125 -7.40 -11.37 -8.04
CA THR A 125 -7.52 -9.91 -8.02
C THR A 125 -7.93 -9.37 -6.65
N LEU A 126 -8.98 -9.94 -6.05
CA LEU A 126 -9.39 -9.58 -4.69
C LEU A 126 -8.25 -9.74 -3.69
N SER A 127 -7.52 -10.86 -3.77
CA SER A 127 -6.45 -11.17 -2.83
C SER A 127 -5.31 -10.14 -2.87
N TRP A 128 -4.83 -9.78 -4.06
CA TRP A 128 -3.74 -8.80 -4.14
C TRP A 128 -4.21 -7.37 -3.88
N VAL A 129 -5.45 -7.00 -4.23
CA VAL A 129 -6.03 -5.69 -3.89
C VAL A 129 -6.12 -5.51 -2.38
N ALA A 130 -6.60 -6.54 -1.66
CA ALA A 130 -6.66 -6.51 -0.20
C ALA A 130 -5.27 -6.38 0.43
N GLN A 131 -4.27 -7.09 -0.11
CA GLN A 131 -2.89 -6.98 0.36
C GLN A 131 -2.30 -5.60 0.12
N ILE A 132 -2.49 -5.03 -1.08
CA ILE A 132 -2.04 -3.69 -1.41
C ILE A 132 -2.71 -2.67 -0.48
N GLY A 133 -4.03 -2.69 -0.36
CA GLY A 133 -4.78 -1.78 0.51
C GLY A 133 -4.29 -1.82 1.97
N GLY A 134 -4.12 -3.01 2.54
CA GLY A 134 -3.60 -3.14 3.91
C GLY A 134 -2.15 -2.64 4.08
N ASN A 135 -1.29 -2.81 3.08
CA ASN A 135 0.08 -2.31 3.14
C ASN A 135 0.13 -0.80 2.90
N VAL A 136 -0.72 -0.24 2.04
CA VAL A 136 -0.87 1.21 1.83
C VAL A 136 -1.37 1.88 3.11
N HIS A 137 -2.38 1.32 3.78
CA HIS A 137 -2.85 1.80 5.07
C HIS A 137 -1.71 1.88 6.10
N THR A 138 -0.90 0.81 6.18
CA THR A 138 0.26 0.76 7.07
C THR A 138 1.30 1.82 6.72
N LEU A 139 1.58 2.02 5.43
CA LEU A 139 2.48 3.05 4.93
C LEU A 139 1.97 4.45 5.32
N MET A 140 0.72 4.78 5.00
CA MET A 140 0.11 6.08 5.29
C MET A 140 0.09 6.37 6.78
N THR A 141 -0.27 5.39 7.61
CA THR A 141 -0.20 5.51 9.08
C THR A 141 1.23 5.75 9.55
N SER A 142 2.21 5.04 8.98
CA SER A 142 3.63 5.21 9.35
C SER A 142 4.13 6.61 9.00
N ILE A 143 3.81 7.11 7.81
CA ILE A 143 4.16 8.45 7.38
C ILE A 143 3.42 9.51 8.19
N SER A 144 2.14 9.35 8.50
CA SER A 144 1.38 10.35 9.27
C SER A 144 1.98 10.57 10.66
N THR A 145 2.59 9.54 11.27
CA THR A 145 3.35 9.71 12.53
C THR A 145 4.60 10.59 12.40
N LYS A 146 5.07 10.83 11.18
CA LYS A 146 6.20 11.73 10.89
C LYS A 146 5.74 13.16 10.66
N PHE A 147 4.46 13.43 10.44
CA PHE A 147 3.97 14.80 10.31
C PHE A 147 3.80 15.46 11.68
N PRO A 148 4.01 16.78 11.79
CA PRO A 148 3.74 17.50 13.03
C PRO A 148 2.25 17.46 13.38
N ALA A 149 1.91 17.60 14.67
CA ALA A 149 0.52 17.66 15.12
C ALA A 149 -0.24 18.80 14.40
N GLY A 150 -1.33 18.46 13.72
CA GLY A 150 -2.06 19.36 12.82
C GLY A 150 -1.78 19.14 11.33
N GLY A 151 -0.86 18.24 10.98
CA GLY A 151 -0.71 17.75 9.60
C GLY A 151 -1.93 16.93 9.16
N LYS A 152 -2.37 17.14 7.91
CA LYS A 152 -3.46 16.38 7.28
C LYS A 152 -3.00 14.93 7.04
N GLY A 153 -3.92 13.97 7.16
CA GLY A 153 -3.60 12.54 6.99
C GLY A 153 -4.68 11.60 7.49
N GLY A 154 -5.48 11.99 8.49
CA GLY A 154 -6.52 11.14 9.05
C GLY A 154 -7.71 10.93 8.10
N ASP A 155 -8.16 12.02 7.47
CA ASP A 155 -9.27 11.99 6.51
C ASP A 155 -8.84 11.26 5.23
N GLU A 156 -7.60 11.47 4.78
CA GLU A 156 -7.02 10.80 3.62
C GLU A 156 -6.89 9.28 3.83
N ILE A 157 -6.41 8.83 5.01
CA ILE A 157 -6.36 7.39 5.33
C ILE A 157 -7.77 6.79 5.30
N THR A 158 -8.74 7.47 5.91
CA THR A 158 -10.13 7.00 5.95
C THR A 158 -10.74 6.92 4.55
N HIS A 159 -10.46 7.92 3.71
CA HIS A 159 -10.90 7.95 2.32
C HIS A 159 -10.33 6.77 1.53
N PHE A 160 -9.02 6.55 1.61
CA PHE A 160 -8.36 5.42 0.94
C PHE A 160 -8.90 4.07 1.42
N ASP A 161 -9.03 3.88 2.73
CA ASP A 161 -9.60 2.65 3.30
C ASP A 161 -11.01 2.39 2.76
N GLY A 162 -11.82 3.44 2.66
CA GLY A 162 -13.17 3.37 2.10
C GLY A 162 -13.18 2.92 0.63
N ILE A 163 -12.34 3.49 -0.22
CA ILE A 163 -12.31 3.12 -1.65
C ILE A 163 -11.75 1.70 -1.82
N PHE A 164 -10.70 1.32 -1.08
CA PHE A 164 -10.19 -0.06 -1.12
C PHE A 164 -11.23 -1.07 -0.64
N GLN A 165 -12.06 -0.74 0.34
CA GLN A 165 -13.17 -1.59 0.77
C GLN A 165 -14.23 -1.73 -0.33
N GLU A 166 -14.65 -0.62 -0.95
CA GLU A 166 -15.61 -0.67 -2.07
C GLU A 166 -15.10 -1.56 -3.22
N MET A 167 -13.82 -1.45 -3.55
CA MET A 167 -13.20 -2.27 -4.59
C MET A 167 -13.15 -3.75 -4.21
N GLN A 168 -12.82 -4.07 -2.96
CA GLN A 168 -12.87 -5.43 -2.44
C GLN A 168 -14.28 -6.01 -2.50
N ASP A 169 -15.31 -5.22 -2.19
CA ASP A 169 -16.71 -5.64 -2.28
C ASP A 169 -17.14 -5.94 -3.73
N LYS A 170 -16.73 -5.11 -4.69
CA LYS A 170 -16.96 -5.35 -6.12
C LYS A 170 -16.29 -6.63 -6.59
N LEU A 171 -15.03 -6.86 -6.21
CA LEU A 171 -14.28 -8.06 -6.60
C LEU A 171 -14.79 -9.32 -5.90
N SER A 172 -15.22 -9.21 -4.65
CA SER A 172 -15.90 -10.30 -3.92
C SER A 172 -17.21 -10.69 -4.59
N THR A 173 -18.01 -9.70 -5.00
CA THR A 173 -19.24 -9.94 -5.79
C THR A 173 -18.91 -10.63 -7.11
N CYS A 174 -17.85 -10.19 -7.80
CA CYS A 174 -17.38 -10.85 -9.02
C CYS A 174 -16.98 -12.31 -8.78
N ALA A 175 -16.19 -12.57 -7.74
CA ALA A 175 -15.70 -13.90 -7.39
C ALA A 175 -16.82 -14.90 -7.05
N THR A 176 -17.91 -14.42 -6.46
CA THR A 176 -19.07 -15.26 -6.12
C THR A 176 -20.00 -15.48 -7.31
N ALA A 177 -20.16 -14.49 -8.19
CA ALA A 177 -21.01 -14.59 -9.38
C ALA A 177 -20.55 -15.69 -10.36
N GLY A 178 -19.24 -15.92 -10.48
CA GLY A 178 -18.67 -16.98 -11.32
C GLY A 178 -18.91 -18.41 -10.81
N LYS A 179 -19.25 -18.58 -9.53
CA LYS A 179 -19.44 -19.91 -8.90
C LYS A 179 -20.89 -20.43 -8.98
N GLY A 180 -21.83 -19.63 -9.47
CA GLY A 180 -23.28 -19.92 -9.42
C GLY A 180 -23.93 -20.51 -10.67
N SER A 181 -23.23 -20.64 -11.80
CA SER A 181 -23.83 -21.09 -13.07
C SER A 181 -23.14 -22.32 -13.68
N SER A 182 -22.98 -23.38 -12.89
CA SER A 182 -22.96 -24.74 -13.44
C SER A 182 -24.39 -25.26 -13.43
N GLY A 183 -25.03 -25.26 -14.61
CA GLY A 183 -26.37 -25.78 -14.79
C GLY A 183 -26.47 -27.24 -14.34
N SER A 184 -27.31 -27.50 -13.33
CA SER A 184 -27.96 -28.79 -13.17
C SER A 184 -29.38 -28.68 -13.71
N SER A 185 -29.51 -28.77 -15.05
CA SER A 185 -30.77 -29.20 -15.66
C SER A 185 -30.87 -30.72 -15.48
N GLY A 186 -31.52 -31.13 -14.39
CA GLY A 186 -31.74 -32.53 -14.04
C GLY A 186 -32.97 -32.69 -13.17
N SER A 187 -34.16 -32.56 -13.78
CA SER A 187 -35.43 -32.99 -13.18
C SER A 187 -35.40 -34.49 -12.92
N SER A 188 -35.54 -34.92 -11.66
CA SER A 188 -36.34 -36.11 -11.33
C SER A 188 -36.71 -36.13 -9.85
N SER A 189 -38.01 -36.25 -9.65
CA SER A 189 -38.73 -36.49 -8.41
C SER A 189 -38.32 -37.85 -7.82
N GLY A 190 -37.95 -37.87 -6.55
CA GLY A 190 -37.64 -39.10 -5.82
C GLY A 190 -37.89 -38.93 -4.32
N THR A 191 -39.11 -39.22 -3.90
CA THR A 191 -39.51 -39.37 -2.50
C THR A 191 -38.76 -40.55 -1.89
N GLY A 192 -37.96 -40.32 -0.85
CA GLY A 192 -37.20 -41.35 -0.16
C GLY A 192 -37.05 -41.03 1.32
N THR A 193 -37.99 -41.54 2.11
CA THR A 193 -37.93 -41.65 3.57
C THR A 193 -36.80 -42.58 3.99
N GLY A 194 -35.97 -42.20 4.96
CA GLY A 194 -34.95 -43.08 5.52
C GLY A 194 -34.17 -42.43 6.67
N ASN A 195 -34.41 -42.94 7.87
CA ASN A 195 -33.75 -42.59 9.13
C ASN A 195 -32.25 -42.95 9.15
N ASP A 196 -31.61 -42.44 10.22
CA ASP A 196 -30.57 -43.09 11.04
C ASP A 196 -29.13 -42.52 11.00
N ASN A 197 -28.86 -41.74 12.05
CA ASN A 197 -27.96 -42.10 13.16
C ASN A 197 -26.43 -41.89 13.00
N LYS A 198 -25.91 -41.11 13.96
CA LYS A 198 -24.61 -41.19 14.65
C LYS A 198 -23.29 -41.22 13.86
N GLY A 199 -22.44 -40.24 14.17
CA GLY A 199 -21.00 -40.34 13.92
C GLY A 199 -20.21 -39.15 14.43
N VAL A 200 -19.94 -39.13 15.74
CA VAL A 200 -18.98 -38.25 16.41
C VAL A 200 -17.56 -38.60 15.93
N GLY A 201 -16.74 -37.61 15.59
CA GLY A 201 -15.35 -37.82 15.17
C GLY A 201 -14.50 -36.56 15.23
N THR A 202 -14.10 -36.18 16.44
CA THR A 202 -13.07 -35.18 16.72
C THR A 202 -11.71 -35.69 16.23
N ALA A 203 -11.02 -34.93 15.37
CA ALA A 203 -9.60 -35.13 15.10
C ALA A 203 -8.90 -33.78 14.91
N THR A 204 -8.43 -33.24 16.03
CA THR A 204 -7.43 -32.18 16.09
C THR A 204 -6.13 -32.68 15.46
N LYS A 205 -5.74 -32.12 14.29
CA LYS A 205 -4.38 -32.25 13.78
C LYS A 205 -3.59 -30.99 14.15
N ALA A 206 -2.76 -31.12 15.17
CA ALA A 206 -1.69 -30.18 15.47
C ALA A 206 -0.63 -30.25 14.36
N VAL A 207 -0.31 -29.11 13.75
CA VAL A 207 0.85 -28.97 12.86
C VAL A 207 1.98 -28.36 13.66
N THR A 208 3.09 -29.11 13.68
CA THR A 208 4.37 -28.83 14.32
C THR A 208 5.01 -27.52 13.82
N ALA A 209 5.45 -26.71 14.77
CA ALA A 209 6.29 -25.54 14.54
C ALA A 209 7.65 -25.96 13.94
N ALA A 210 7.99 -25.42 12.77
CA ALA A 210 9.33 -25.54 12.20
C ALA A 210 10.23 -24.47 12.80
N THR A 211 11.25 -24.91 13.54
CA THR A 211 12.31 -24.09 14.11
C THR A 211 13.24 -23.59 12.99
N ALA A 212 13.38 -22.27 12.88
CA ALA A 212 14.35 -21.61 12.02
C ALA A 212 15.78 -21.96 12.46
N THR A 213 16.58 -22.55 11.56
CA THR A 213 18.03 -22.64 11.72
C THR A 213 18.65 -21.63 10.75
N ALA A 214 19.08 -20.50 11.29
CA ALA A 214 19.86 -19.50 10.56
C ALA A 214 21.31 -20.00 10.45
N SER A 215 21.72 -20.45 9.27
CA SER A 215 23.12 -20.67 8.92
C SER A 215 23.70 -19.37 8.37
N VAL A 216 24.49 -18.69 9.21
CA VAL A 216 25.31 -17.52 8.85
C VAL A 216 26.59 -18.02 8.18
N THR A 217 26.72 -17.82 6.87
CA THR A 217 28.01 -17.97 6.17
C THR A 217 28.63 -16.59 6.01
N ALA A 218 29.71 -16.36 6.74
CA ALA A 218 30.54 -15.17 6.63
C ALA A 218 31.28 -15.15 5.29
N HIS A 219 30.95 -14.22 4.42
CA HIS A 219 31.81 -13.84 3.30
C HIS A 219 32.50 -12.52 3.63
N THR A 220 33.73 -12.62 4.15
CA THR A 220 34.68 -11.52 4.16
C THR A 220 35.33 -11.43 2.78
N ASN A 221 35.08 -10.37 2.03
CA ASN A 221 36.02 -9.93 1.02
C ASN A 221 36.10 -8.40 1.03
N GLY A 222 37.15 -7.89 1.68
CA GLY A 222 37.50 -6.49 1.66
C GLY A 222 38.43 -6.20 0.49
N THR A 223 38.16 -5.12 -0.23
CA THR A 223 39.19 -4.36 -0.92
C THR A 223 38.92 -2.87 -0.72
N ARG A 224 39.92 -2.25 -0.11
CA ARG A 224 40.06 -0.86 0.27
C ARG A 224 40.52 -0.07 -0.97
N GLY A 225 39.97 1.13 -1.17
CA GLY A 225 40.68 2.23 -1.81
C GLY A 225 40.27 2.58 -3.24
N ALA A 226 39.44 3.62 -3.37
CA ALA A 226 39.73 4.82 -4.16
C ALA A 226 38.64 5.88 -3.94
N SER A 227 39.04 7.12 -3.75
CA SER A 227 38.24 8.34 -3.73
C SER A 227 39.02 9.40 -4.52
N PRO A 228 38.43 10.51 -5.00
CA PRO A 228 37.33 10.62 -5.97
C PRO A 228 37.77 11.48 -7.19
N THR A 229 37.09 11.41 -8.34
CA THR A 229 37.21 12.47 -9.38
C THR A 229 35.94 12.60 -10.24
N ALA A 230 35.23 13.69 -9.98
CA ALA A 230 34.48 14.62 -10.85
C ALA A 230 33.65 14.17 -12.08
N THR A 231 32.42 14.72 -12.08
CA THR A 231 31.62 15.29 -13.19
C THR A 231 31.10 14.40 -14.32
N THR A 232 29.77 14.25 -14.37
CA THR A 232 28.93 14.75 -15.47
C THR A 232 27.48 14.90 -15.00
N VAL A 233 26.89 16.06 -15.31
CA VAL A 233 25.46 16.38 -15.13
C VAL A 233 24.74 15.85 -16.36
N VAL A 234 23.73 15.00 -16.18
CA VAL A 234 22.81 14.64 -17.27
C VAL A 234 21.54 15.46 -17.10
N THR A 235 21.41 16.49 -17.94
CA THR A 235 20.18 17.24 -18.18
C THR A 235 19.17 16.29 -18.84
N ALA A 236 18.25 15.73 -18.06
CA ALA A 236 17.11 15.00 -18.60
C ALA A 236 16.15 16.01 -19.23
N GLY A 237 15.94 15.87 -20.54
CA GLY A 237 14.99 16.67 -21.29
C GLY A 237 13.57 16.44 -20.80
N ALA A 238 12.90 17.55 -20.49
CA ALA A 238 11.45 17.59 -20.31
C ALA A 238 10.78 17.25 -21.64
N ALA A 239 10.18 16.07 -21.73
CA ALA A 239 9.11 15.79 -22.68
C ALA A 239 7.78 16.10 -21.97
N LEU A 240 7.24 17.30 -22.25
CA LEU A 240 5.87 17.69 -21.94
C LEU A 240 4.93 16.73 -22.67
N MET A 241 4.39 15.73 -21.97
CA MET A 241 3.20 15.01 -22.42
C MET A 241 2.00 15.88 -22.08
N THR A 242 1.42 16.50 -23.10
CA THR A 242 0.12 17.17 -23.05
C THR A 242 -0.96 16.11 -22.81
N PHE A 243 -1.49 16.05 -21.59
CA PHE A 243 -2.72 15.31 -21.32
C PHE A 243 -3.87 16.12 -21.93
N SER A 244 -4.50 15.58 -22.97
CA SER A 244 -5.70 16.15 -23.57
C SER A 244 -6.88 15.97 -22.60
N ASP A 245 -7.39 17.10 -22.13
CA ASP A 245 -8.70 17.25 -21.51
C ASP A 245 -9.81 16.70 -22.42
N ALA A 246 -10.43 15.60 -22.00
CA ALA A 246 -11.77 15.23 -22.45
C ALA A 246 -12.45 14.29 -21.44
N GLY A 247 -12.94 14.89 -20.35
CA GLY A 247 -14.21 14.54 -19.72
C GLY A 247 -14.36 13.18 -19.03
N LEU A 248 -14.40 13.21 -17.69
CA LEU A 248 -15.65 12.92 -17.00
C LEU A 248 -15.69 13.62 -15.63
N ALA A 249 -16.81 14.28 -15.37
CA ALA A 249 -17.11 14.98 -14.14
C ALA A 249 -17.61 14.00 -13.06
N ALA A 250 -17.06 14.11 -11.84
CA ALA A 250 -17.64 13.80 -10.52
C ALA A 250 -16.46 13.53 -9.56
N ALA A 251 -16.35 14.03 -8.33
CA ALA A 251 -17.14 14.94 -7.54
C ALA A 251 -16.22 15.46 -6.41
N ILE A 252 -16.30 16.76 -6.14
CA ILE A 252 -16.32 17.40 -4.81
C ILE A 252 -15.61 16.63 -3.68
N PHE A 253 -14.44 17.11 -3.25
CA PHE A 253 -14.17 17.41 -1.83
C PHE A 253 -13.08 18.50 -1.71
N ALA A 254 -13.51 19.73 -1.98
CA ALA A 254 -13.00 20.85 -1.21
C ALA A 254 -13.80 20.88 0.09
N LEU A 255 -13.22 20.43 1.21
CA LEU A 255 -13.76 20.72 2.53
C LEU A 255 -12.67 20.81 3.60
N LEU A 256 -12.51 22.04 4.11
CA LEU A 256 -11.93 22.45 5.40
C LEU A 256 -10.40 22.42 5.55
N LEU A 257 -9.75 23.31 4.81
CA LEU A 257 -9.09 24.56 5.27
C LEU A 257 -8.06 24.94 4.22
#